data_AF-A0A2E1CDJ7-F1
#
_entry.id   AF-A0A2E1CDJ7-F1
#
_cell.length_a   1.000
_cell.length_b   1.000
_cell.length_c   1.000
_cell.angle_alpha   90.00
_cell.angle_beta   90.00
_cell.angle_gamma   90.00
#
_symmetry.space_group_name_H-M   'P 1'
#
loop_
_entity.id
_entity.type
_entity.pdbx_description
1 polymer ?
#
loop_
_entity_poly.entity_id
_entity_poly.type
_entity_poly.pdbx_seq_one_letter_code
_entity_poly.pdbx_strand_id
1 'polypeptide(L)' 'MPSNLGELLSKATKVLVPEMNLGQLSKIIRAEYLIDAKSITKVKGVPFTAGELDQVLREALDD' A
#
# COMPACT_ATOMS: atom_id res chain seq x y z
N MET A 1 3.04 10.17 12.15
CA MET A 1 3.07 8.71 11.90
C MET A 1 3.57 8.00 13.15
N PRO A 2 3.29 6.70 13.34
CA PRO A 2 3.90 5.89 14.39
C PRO A 2 5.42 5.94 14.30
N SER A 3 6.12 6.02 15.44
CA SER A 3 7.57 6.24 15.49
C SER A 3 8.39 5.08 14.91
N ASN A 4 7.86 3.86 14.91
CA ASN A 4 8.54 2.66 14.42
C ASN A 4 8.09 2.22 13.01
N LEU A 5 7.29 3.02 12.32
CA LEU A 5 6.68 2.60 11.05
C LEU A 5 7.73 2.29 9.97
N GLY A 6 8.75 3.14 9.82
CA GLY A 6 9.82 2.92 8.84
C GLY A 6 10.61 1.63 9.10
N GLU A 7 10.95 1.36 10.36
CA GLU A 7 11.65 0.13 10.75
C GLU A 7 10.81 -1.13 10.54
N LEU A 8 9.49 -1.03 10.76
CA LEU A 8 8.58 -2.13 10.52
C LEU A 8 8.47 -2.44 9.03
N LEU A 9 8.25 -1.41 8.20
CA LEU A 9 8.05 -1.57 6.76
C LEU A 9 9.33 -2.01 6.04
N SER A 10 10.51 -1.62 6.52
CA SER A 10 11.79 -2.02 5.90
C SER A 10 12.09 -3.52 6.03
N LYS A 11 11.40 -4.22 6.93
CA LYS A 11 11.52 -5.69 7.12
C LYS A 11 10.66 -6.47 6.13
N ALA A 12 9.74 -5.82 5.42
CA ALA A 12 8.86 -6.48 4.46
C ALA A 12 9.53 -6.58 3.09
N THR A 13 9.42 -7.74 2.43
CA THR A 13 9.92 -7.94 1.06
C THR A 13 9.16 -7.10 0.04
N LYS A 14 7.85 -6.90 0.26
CA LYS A 14 6.96 -6.09 -0.57
C LYS A 14 6.06 -5.25 0.33
N VAL A 15 5.86 -3.98 -0.01
CA VAL A 15 4.95 -3.07 0.70
C VAL A 15 3.84 -2.65 -0.26
N LEU A 16 2.65 -3.19 -0.04
CA LEU A 16 1.44 -2.89 -0.81
C LEU A 16 0.54 -1.97 0.01
N VAL A 17 0.03 -0.90 -0.62
CA VAL A 17 -0.78 0.13 0.04
C VAL A 17 -2.14 0.24 -0.68
N PRO A 18 -3.17 -0.49 -0.22
CA PRO A 18 -4.53 -0.29 -0.68
C PRO A 18 -5.07 1.04 -0.17
N GLU A 19 -5.41 1.96 -1.08
CA GLU A 19 -5.88 3.30 -0.73
C GLU A 19 -7.06 3.74 -1.60
N MET A 20 -8.05 4.38 -0.98
CA MET A 20 -9.25 4.86 -1.68
C MET A 20 -9.10 6.27 -2.25
N ASN A 21 -7.86 6.61 -2.61
CA ASN A 21 -7.44 7.94 -2.99
C ASN A 21 -6.38 7.82 -4.09
N LEU A 22 -5.69 8.92 -4.42
CA LEU A 22 -4.76 9.00 -5.56
C LEU A 22 -3.29 8.85 -5.12
N GLY A 23 -3.01 7.96 -4.17
CA GLY A 23 -1.64 7.64 -3.82
C GLY A 23 -1.09 8.40 -2.62
N GLN A 24 -1.93 8.99 -1.77
CA GLN A 24 -1.45 9.92 -0.74
C GLN A 24 -0.55 9.23 0.29
N LEU A 25 -0.95 8.05 0.77
CA LEU A 25 -0.17 7.36 1.80
C LEU A 25 1.10 6.76 1.22
N SER A 26 1.02 6.16 0.04
CA SER A 26 2.20 5.61 -0.64
C SER A 26 3.24 6.70 -0.99
N LYS A 27 2.82 7.94 -1.25
CA LYS A 27 3.72 9.09 -1.43
C LYS A 27 4.43 9.48 -0.14
N ILE A 28 3.71 9.56 0.97
CA ILE A 28 4.30 9.87 2.29
C ILE A 28 5.32 8.79 2.67
N ILE A 29 4.96 7.51 2.52
CA ILE A 29 5.86 6.40 2.86
C ILE A 29 7.15 6.46 2.04
N ARG A 30 7.05 6.68 0.73
CA ARG A 30 8.22 6.84 -0.15
C ARG A 30 9.07 8.05 0.21
N ALA A 31 8.44 9.18 0.52
CA ALA A 31 9.15 10.42 0.81
C ALA A 31 9.84 10.41 2.19
N GLU A 32 9.17 9.90 3.22
CA GLU A 32 9.68 9.93 4.60
C GLU A 32 10.57 8.75 4.95
N TYR A 33 10.34 7.58 4.35
CA TYR A 33 11.04 6.34 4.74
C TYR A 33 11.88 5.73 3.62
N LEU A 34 11.84 6.28 2.39
CA LEU A 34 12.56 5.76 1.21
C LEU A 34 12.23 4.28 0.89
N ILE A 35 11.03 3.84 1.26
CA ILE A 35 10.54 2.48 1.01
C ILE A 35 9.72 2.48 -0.27
N ASP A 36 9.96 1.52 -1.18
CA ASP A 36 9.18 1.32 -2.41
C ASP A 36 7.78 0.77 -2.11
N ALA A 37 6.89 1.66 -1.68
CA ALA A 37 5.49 1.36 -1.42
C ALA A 37 4.68 1.38 -2.73
N LYS A 38 4.15 0.22 -3.12
CA LYS A 38 3.26 0.06 -4.29
C LYS A 38 1.83 0.44 -3.92
N SER A 39 1.25 1.35 -4.69
CA SER A 39 -0.11 1.84 -4.47
C SER A 39 -1.13 0.99 -5.22
N ILE A 40 -2.23 0.65 -4.54
CA ILE A 40 -3.42 0.03 -5.12
C ILE A 40 -4.58 1.00 -4.89
N THR A 41 -4.92 1.80 -5.91
CA THR A 41 -5.89 2.89 -5.77
C THR A 41 -7.31 2.50 -6.19
N LYS A 42 -8.32 2.84 -5.37
CA LYS A 42 -9.75 2.74 -5.74
C LYS A 42 -10.49 4.06 -5.45
N VAL A 43 -10.86 4.79 -6.50
CA VAL A 43 -11.56 6.10 -6.38
C VAL A 43 -13.06 6.04 -6.70
N LYS A 44 -13.69 4.87 -6.50
CA LYS A 44 -15.11 4.63 -6.85
C LYS A 44 -16.12 5.07 -5.78
N GLY A 45 -15.68 5.72 -4.70
CA GLY A 45 -16.55 6.15 -3.60
C GLY A 45 -17.13 5.02 -2.76
N VAL A 46 -16.66 3.78 -2.96
CA VAL A 46 -17.07 2.60 -2.19
C VAL A 46 -15.83 1.84 -1.68
N PRO A 47 -15.90 1.22 -0.49
CA PRO A 47 -14.80 0.43 0.06
C PRO A 47 -14.36 -0.72 -0.85
N PHE A 48 -13.11 -1.16 -0.70
CA PHE A 48 -12.69 -2.44 -1.24
C PHE A 48 -13.53 -3.55 -0.63
N THR A 49 -14.02 -4.45 -1.48
CA THR A 49 -14.56 -5.73 -1.02
C THR A 49 -13.40 -6.68 -0.69
N ALA A 50 -13.66 -7.69 0.14
CA ALA A 50 -12.65 -8.70 0.45
C ALA A 50 -12.15 -9.45 -0.80
N GLY A 51 -13.05 -9.74 -1.75
CA GLY A 51 -12.69 -10.43 -3.00
C GLY A 51 -11.85 -9.58 -3.95
N GLU A 52 -12.18 -8.29 -4.10
CA GLU A 52 -11.34 -7.35 -4.87
C GLU A 52 -9.93 -7.26 -4.28
N LEU A 53 -9.83 -7.19 -2.95
CA LEU A 53 -8.54 -7.07 -2.28
C LEU A 53 -7.72 -8.36 -2.41
N ASP A 54 -8.33 -9.54 -2.20
CA ASP A 54 -7.65 -10.83 -2.39
C ASP A 54 -7.09 -10.98 -3.81
N GLN A 55 -7.89 -10.66 -4.83
CA GLN A 55 -7.44 -10.73 -6.22
C GLN A 55 -6.24 -9.83 -6.48
N VAL A 56 -6.34 -8.54 -6.15
CA VAL A 56 -5.27 -7.57 -6.45
C VAL A 56 -4.00 -7.85 -5.64
N LEU A 57 -4.14 -8.32 -4.39
CA LEU A 57 -2.98 -8.71 -3.58
C LEU A 57 -2.26 -9.92 -4.16
N ARG A 58 -2.98 -10.94 -4.67
CA ARG A 58 -2.36 -12.09 -5.34
C ARG A 58 -1.59 -11.68 -6.57
N GLU A 59 -2.23 -10.92 -7.47
CA GLU A 59 -1.60 -10.40 -8.68
C GLU A 59 -0.31 -9.63 -8.36
N ALA A 60 -0.34 -8.75 -7.35
CA ALA A 60 0.84 -7.97 -6.94
C ALA A 60 1.95 -8.79 -6.24
N LEU A 61 1.59 -9.93 -5.64
CA LEU A 61 2.56 -10.82 -4.98
C LEU A 61 3.25 -11.76 -5.99
N ASP A 62 2.58 -12.10 -7.09
CA ASP A 62 3.08 -13.02 -8.12
C ASP A 62 4.01 -12.34 -9.17
N ASP A 63 4.01 -10.99 -9.26
CA ASP A 63 4.97 -10.17 -10.06
C ASP A 63 6.42 -10.19 -9.53
#